data_AF-A0A843X6F6-F1
#
_entry.id   AF-A0A843X6F6-F1
#
_cell.length_a   1.000
_cell.length_b   1.000
_cell.length_c   1.000
_cell.angle_alpha   90.00
_cell.angle_beta   90.00
_cell.angle_gamma   90.00
#
_symmetry.space_group_name_H-M   'P 1'
#
loop_
_entity.id
_entity.type
_entity.pdbx_description
1 polymer ?
#
loop_
_entity_poly.entity_id
_entity_poly.type
_entity_poly.pdbx_seq_one_letter_code
_entity_poly.pdbx_strand_id
1 'polypeptide(L)'
;MCFGEILDENAIREIEKAQRDFLLYIVKLNVFVFLPWIAQWVFRNRQKRFLELRQKQEDVLIPLIKARQGLRDEGRKNKGDNSFQCCYVDSLLDLEVPDNKGGQTKKLTGKEIISLCFEFLNAGTDTTSMAV
;
A
#
# COMPACT_ATOMS: atom_id res chain seq x y z
N MET A 1 3.88 -11.98 -4.83
CA MET A 1 3.13 -12.12 -3.56
C MET A 1 1.94 -11.16 -3.48
N CYS A 2 2.14 -9.83 -3.47
CA CYS A 2 1.02 -8.90 -3.25
C CYS A 2 0.03 -8.80 -4.43
N PHE A 3 0.55 -8.62 -5.65
CA PHE A 3 -0.27 -8.33 -6.83
C PHE A 3 -0.49 -9.52 -7.78
N GLY A 4 0.14 -10.67 -7.50
CA GLY A 4 -0.08 -11.90 -8.28
C GLY A 4 0.51 -11.91 -9.68
N GLU A 5 1.19 -10.84 -10.09
CA GLU A 5 1.88 -10.72 -11.39
C GLU A 5 3.32 -10.25 -11.18
N ILE A 6 4.20 -10.63 -12.12
CA ILE A 6 5.53 -10.03 -12.26
C ILE A 6 5.30 -8.66 -12.87
N LEU A 7 5.39 -7.61 -12.06
CA LEU A 7 5.30 -6.23 -12.53
C LEU A 7 6.47 -5.94 -13.49
N ASP A 8 6.23 -5.08 -14.49
CA ASP A 8 7.29 -4.62 -15.40
C ASP A 8 8.45 -4.01 -14.59
N GLU A 9 9.68 -4.20 -15.05
CA GLU A 9 10.90 -3.81 -14.35
C GLU A 9 10.93 -2.28 -14.10
N ASN A 10 10.31 -1.51 -14.99
CA ASN A 10 10.11 -0.07 -14.80
C ASN A 10 9.14 0.22 -13.64
N ALA A 11 8.01 -0.49 -13.57
CA ALA A 11 7.03 -0.32 -12.50
C ALA A 11 7.60 -0.72 -11.14
N ILE A 12 8.41 -1.80 -11.09
CA ILE A 12 9.13 -2.20 -9.88
C ILE A 12 10.08 -1.09 -9.44
N ARG A 13 10.86 -0.53 -10.37
CA ARG A 13 11.81 0.55 -10.07
C ARG A 13 11.12 1.83 -9.61
N GLU A 14 9.93 2.14 -10.14
CA GLU A 14 9.13 3.28 -9.66
C GLU A 14 8.60 3.05 -8.24
N ILE A 15 8.10 1.85 -7.94
CA ILE A 15 7.63 1.48 -6.60
C ILE A 15 8.79 1.51 -5.60
N GLU A 16 9.94 0.94 -5.95
CA GLU A 16 11.14 0.94 -5.12
C GLU A 16 11.60 2.37 -4.82
N LYS A 17 11.66 3.22 -5.84
CA LYS A 17 12.02 4.63 -5.66
C LYS A 17 11.02 5.36 -4.76
N ALA A 18 9.72 5.15 -4.98
CA ALA A 18 8.68 5.75 -4.15
C ALA A 18 8.74 5.28 -2.70
N GLN A 19 9.04 4.00 -2.43
CA GLN A 19 9.23 3.47 -1.08
C GLN A 19 10.50 4.03 -0.42
N ARG A 20 11.62 4.06 -1.16
CA ARG A 20 12.89 4.56 -0.65
C ARG A 20 12.81 6.05 -0.27
N ASP A 21 12.22 6.87 -1.14
CA ASP A 21 12.01 8.29 -0.87
C ASP A 21 11.12 8.49 0.36
N PHE A 22 10.09 7.65 0.50
CA PHE A 22 9.19 7.65 1.65
C PHE A 22 9.89 7.26 2.97
N LEU A 23 10.68 6.18 2.97
CA LEU A 23 11.43 5.72 4.15
C LEU A 23 12.50 6.73 4.57
N LEU A 24 13.29 7.26 3.62
CA LEU A 24 14.27 8.31 3.90
C LEU A 24 13.60 9.57 4.48
N TYR A 25 12.39 9.86 4.04
CA TYR A 25 11.61 10.96 4.58
C TYR A 25 11.12 10.68 6.01
N ILE A 26 10.64 9.48 6.31
CA ILE A 26 10.27 9.06 7.67
C ILE A 26 11.45 9.15 8.63
N VAL A 27 12.64 8.68 8.25
CA VAL A 27 13.84 8.79 9.08
C VAL A 27 14.20 10.25 9.35
N LYS A 28 14.09 11.13 8.35
CA LYS A 28 14.24 12.59 8.54
C LYS A 28 13.16 13.21 9.42
N LEU A 29 12.03 12.54 9.60
CA LEU A 29 10.96 12.91 10.53
C LEU A 29 11.18 12.32 11.95
N ASN A 30 12.22 11.52 12.18
CA ASN A 30 12.49 10.94 13.51
C ASN A 30 13.17 11.95 14.48
N VAL A 31 13.80 13.01 13.96
CA VAL A 31 14.32 14.17 14.74
C VAL A 31 13.20 14.86 15.56
N PHE A 32 11.94 14.58 15.24
CA PHE A 32 10.77 15.24 15.80
C PHE A 32 10.17 14.58 17.04
N VAL A 33 10.68 13.41 17.45
CA VAL A 33 10.35 12.83 18.77
C VAL A 33 10.80 13.77 19.91
N PHE A 34 11.80 14.63 19.64
CA PHE A 34 12.43 15.48 20.65
C PHE A 34 11.78 16.87 20.86
N LEU A 35 11.07 17.45 19.87
CA LEU A 35 10.46 18.78 19.98
C LEU A 35 9.10 18.91 19.23
N PRO A 36 7.98 18.47 19.83
CA PRO A 36 6.66 18.44 19.19
C PRO A 36 6.08 19.82 18.84
N TRP A 37 6.48 20.88 19.55
CA TRP A 37 5.91 22.22 19.34
C TRP A 37 6.45 22.93 18.09
N ILE A 38 7.76 22.77 17.83
CA ILE A 38 8.40 23.23 16.56
C ILE A 38 7.97 22.31 15.41
N ALA A 39 7.79 21.01 15.70
CA ALA A 39 7.24 20.05 14.75
C ALA A 39 5.91 20.58 14.22
N GLN A 40 4.96 20.98 15.05
CA GLN A 40 3.62 21.41 14.62
C GLN A 40 3.62 22.56 13.59
N TRP A 41 4.60 23.48 13.66
CA TRP A 41 4.70 24.62 12.75
C TRP A 41 5.48 24.28 11.46
N VAL A 42 6.63 23.60 11.58
CA VAL A 42 7.43 23.11 10.44
C VAL A 42 6.73 21.96 9.69
N PHE A 43 5.82 21.24 10.37
CA PHE A 43 5.10 20.10 9.82
C PHE A 43 4.10 20.49 8.76
N ARG A 44 3.59 21.73 8.68
CA ARG A 44 2.61 22.05 7.63
C ARG A 44 3.16 21.82 6.22
N ASN A 45 4.39 22.26 5.96
CA ASN A 45 5.03 22.03 4.67
C ASN A 45 5.48 20.58 4.50
N ARG A 46 5.85 19.90 5.58
CA ARG A 46 6.25 18.49 5.56
C ARG A 46 5.07 17.52 5.41
N GLN A 47 3.93 17.83 6.00
CA GLN A 47 2.67 17.11 5.84
C GLN A 47 2.16 17.26 4.41
N LYS A 48 2.27 18.46 3.82
CA LYS A 48 1.98 18.65 2.39
C LYS A 48 2.84 17.75 1.51
N ARG A 49 4.16 17.74 1.72
CA ARG A 49 5.07 16.83 0.99
C ARG A 49 4.75 15.35 1.22
N PHE A 50 4.39 14.97 2.45
CA PHE A 50 3.96 13.61 2.76
C PHE A 50 2.68 13.23 2.00
N LEU A 51 1.68 14.12 2.00
CA LEU A 51 0.43 13.95 1.28
C LEU A 51 0.66 13.87 -0.23
N GLU A 52 1.54 14.70 -0.79
CA GLU A 52 1.93 14.65 -2.21
C GLU A 52 2.59 13.31 -2.57
N LEU A 53 3.51 12.81 -1.74
CA LEU A 53 4.15 11.52 -1.95
C LEU A 53 3.14 10.37 -1.84
N ARG A 54 2.22 10.43 -0.88
CA ARG A 54 1.13 9.47 -0.74
C ARG A 54 0.20 9.49 -1.94
N GLN A 55 -0.15 10.67 -2.44
CA GLN A 55 -0.98 10.81 -3.63
C GLN A 55 -0.31 10.21 -4.87
N LYS A 56 0.99 10.45 -5.06
CA LYS A 56 1.76 9.81 -6.16
C LYS A 56 1.79 8.29 -6.04
N GLN A 57 1.94 7.75 -4.83
CA GLN A 57 1.86 6.29 -4.61
C GLN A 57 0.47 5.76 -4.96
N GLU A 58 -0.59 6.46 -4.54
CA GLU A 58 -1.97 6.10 -4.85
C GLU A 58 -2.25 6.14 -6.36
N ASP A 59 -1.77 7.17 -7.07
CA ASP A 59 -1.99 7.34 -8.51
C ASP A 59 -1.43 6.18 -9.34
N VAL A 60 -0.30 5.61 -8.90
CA VAL A 60 0.33 4.45 -9.57
C VAL A 60 -0.34 3.13 -9.18
N LEU A 61 -0.69 2.96 -7.91
CA LEU A 61 -1.12 1.66 -7.37
C LEU A 61 -2.64 1.41 -7.45
N ILE A 62 -3.47 2.46 -7.40
CA ILE A 62 -4.93 2.30 -7.53
C ILE A 62 -5.31 1.70 -8.88
N PRO A 63 -4.73 2.12 -10.03
CA PRO A 63 -4.99 1.49 -11.32
C PRO A 63 -4.67 -0.01 -11.32
N LEU A 64 -3.56 -0.42 -10.71
CA LEU A 64 -3.15 -1.83 -10.61
C LEU A 64 -4.17 -2.66 -9.81
N ILE A 65 -4.66 -2.12 -8.69
CA ILE A 65 -5.70 -2.79 -7.88
C ILE A 65 -7.00 -2.93 -8.67
N LYS A 66 -7.41 -1.89 -9.41
CA LYS A 66 -8.63 -1.93 -10.23
C LYS A 66 -8.51 -2.93 -11.38
N ALA A 67 -7.38 -2.96 -12.07
CA ALA A 67 -7.11 -3.93 -13.13
C ALA A 67 -7.19 -5.37 -12.58
N ARG A 68 -6.56 -5.61 -11.43
CA ARG A 68 -6.59 -6.89 -10.74
C ARG A 68 -8.00 -7.31 -10.31
N GLN A 69 -8.78 -6.37 -9.78
CA GLN A 69 -10.17 -6.62 -9.41
C GLN A 69 -11.01 -7.05 -10.62
N GLY A 70 -10.81 -6.42 -11.79
CA GLY A 70 -11.48 -6.80 -13.04
C GLY A 70 -11.14 -8.22 -13.48
N LEU A 71 -9.85 -8.56 -13.53
CA LEU A 71 -9.39 -9.92 -13.88
C LEU A 71 -9.95 -10.99 -12.95
N ARG A 72 -10.01 -10.70 -11.65
CA ARG A 72 -10.59 -11.60 -10.65
C ARG A 72 -12.09 -11.79 -10.84
N ASP A 73 -12.83 -10.73 -11.10
CA ASP A 73 -14.29 -10.80 -11.28
C ASP A 73 -14.66 -11.52 -12.59
N GLU A 74 -13.81 -11.42 -13.62
CA GLU A 74 -13.90 -12.19 -14.86
C GLU A 74 -13.54 -13.67 -14.64
N GLY A 75 -12.45 -13.94 -13.91
CA GLY A 75 -12.03 -15.30 -13.54
C GLY A 75 -13.08 -16.03 -12.68
N ARG A 76 -13.75 -15.33 -11.77
CA ARG A 76 -14.87 -15.89 -10.98
C ARG A 76 -16.09 -16.26 -11.82
N LYS A 77 -16.32 -15.57 -12.94
CA LYS A 77 -17.40 -15.90 -13.89
C LYS A 77 -17.04 -17.13 -14.73
N ASN A 78 -15.78 -17.28 -15.11
CA ASN A 78 -15.24 -18.48 -15.74
C ASN A 78 -14.85 -19.53 -14.68
N LYS A 79 -15.87 -20.19 -14.08
CA LYS A 79 -15.79 -21.21 -13.01
C LYS A 79 -14.86 -22.43 -13.24
N GLY A 80 -14.05 -22.47 -14.31
CA GLY A 80 -13.31 -23.66 -14.74
C GLY A 80 -11.79 -23.55 -14.69
N ASP A 81 -11.20 -22.37 -14.48
CA ASP A 81 -9.75 -22.22 -14.57
C ASP A 81 -9.08 -22.21 -13.19
N ASN A 82 -8.62 -23.39 -12.77
CA ASN A 82 -7.82 -23.60 -11.56
C ASN A 82 -6.43 -22.93 -11.61
N SER A 83 -6.10 -22.19 -12.68
CA SER A 83 -4.85 -21.44 -12.81
C SER A 83 -4.88 -20.03 -12.21
N PHE A 84 -6.03 -19.56 -11.68
CA PHE A 84 -6.09 -18.23 -11.06
C PHE A 84 -5.22 -18.16 -9.80
N GLN A 85 -4.04 -17.56 -9.94
CA GLN A 85 -3.10 -17.39 -8.84
C GLN A 85 -3.62 -16.34 -7.86
N CYS A 86 -4.25 -16.78 -6.78
CA CYS A 86 -4.75 -15.91 -5.71
C CYS A 86 -3.59 -15.09 -5.11
N CYS A 87 -3.75 -13.77 -5.04
CA CYS A 87 -2.76 -12.86 -4.47
C CYS A 87 -3.27 -12.13 -3.23
N TYR A 88 -2.38 -11.48 -2.48
CA TYR A 88 -2.75 -10.79 -1.24
C TYR A 88 -3.87 -9.75 -1.44
N VAL A 89 -3.81 -8.99 -2.53
CA VAL A 89 -4.85 -8.02 -2.91
C VAL A 89 -6.21 -8.70 -3.10
N ASP A 90 -6.24 -9.90 -3.69
CA ASP A 90 -7.50 -10.64 -3.91
C ASP A 90 -8.16 -11.01 -2.58
N SER A 91 -7.37 -11.37 -1.56
CA SER A 91 -7.85 -11.61 -0.19
C SER A 91 -8.34 -10.32 0.47
N LEU A 92 -7.65 -9.20 0.28
CA LEU A 92 -8.06 -7.90 0.84
C LEU A 92 -9.34 -7.35 0.19
N LEU A 93 -9.61 -7.68 -1.07
CA LEU A 93 -10.84 -7.30 -1.77
C LEU A 93 -12.10 -8.03 -1.25
N ASP A 94 -11.94 -9.21 -0.67
CA ASP A 94 -13.02 -9.93 0.04
C ASP A 94 -13.11 -9.58 1.52
N LEU A 95 -12.11 -8.90 2.08
CA LEU A 95 -12.06 -8.61 3.49
C LEU A 95 -13.08 -7.53 3.86
N GLU A 96 -13.91 -7.86 4.84
CA GLU A 96 -14.85 -6.95 5.47
C GLU A 96 -14.38 -6.64 6.89
N VAL A 97 -14.24 -5.35 7.20
CA VAL A 97 -13.79 -4.86 8.51
C VAL A 97 -14.92 -4.13 9.21
N PRO A 98 -15.02 -4.21 10.54
CA PRO A 98 -16.03 -3.45 11.28
C PRO A 98 -15.84 -1.95 11.05
N ASP A 99 -16.92 -1.25 10.75
CA ASP A 99 -16.91 0.20 10.64
C ASP A 99 -16.74 0.82 12.03
N ASN A 100 -16.02 1.95 12.09
CA ASN A 100 -15.69 2.65 13.33
C ASN A 100 -16.92 3.15 14.11
N LYS A 101 -18.11 3.07 13.50
CA LYS A 101 -19.39 3.47 14.08
C LYS A 101 -20.17 2.32 14.75
N GLY A 102 -19.61 1.10 14.74
CA GLY A 102 -20.18 -0.06 15.41
C GLY A 102 -21.37 -0.68 14.68
N GLY A 103 -21.32 -2.00 14.48
CA GLY A 103 -22.46 -2.81 14.02
C GLY A 103 -22.62 -3.00 12.51
N GLN A 104 -21.80 -2.37 11.67
CA GLN A 104 -21.79 -2.59 10.21
C GLN A 104 -20.38 -2.98 9.76
N THR A 105 -20.26 -3.97 8.88
CA THR A 105 -19.00 -4.29 8.20
C THR A 105 -18.90 -3.47 6.92
N LYS A 106 -17.69 -2.98 6.62
CA LYS A 106 -17.38 -2.29 5.36
C LYS A 106 -16.26 -3.00 4.63
N LYS A 107 -16.29 -2.93 3.29
CA LYS A 107 -15.15 -3.33 2.46
C LYS A 107 -14.03 -2.30 2.57
N LEU A 108 -12.80 -2.78 2.43
CA LEU A 108 -11.64 -1.90 2.36
C LEU A 108 -11.71 -1.01 1.12
N THR A 109 -11.40 0.28 1.32
CA THR A 109 -11.16 1.20 0.22
C THR A 109 -9.80 0.95 -0.42
N GLY A 110 -9.62 1.33 -1.70
CA GLY A 110 -8.34 1.15 -2.40
C GLY A 110 -7.13 1.72 -1.64
N LYS A 111 -7.32 2.84 -0.92
CA LYS A 111 -6.28 3.43 -0.07
C LYS A 111 -5.90 2.54 1.11
N GLU A 112 -6.89 1.94 1.78
CA GLU A 112 -6.68 1.01 2.89
C GLU A 112 -5.97 -0.27 2.40
N ILE A 113 -6.36 -0.79 1.24
CA ILE A 113 -5.70 -1.94 0.59
C ILE A 113 -4.23 -1.62 0.28
N ILE A 114 -3.94 -0.44 -0.28
CA ILE A 114 -2.56 0.01 -0.55
C ILE A 114 -1.77 0.11 0.76
N SER A 115 -2.37 0.69 1.80
CA SER A 115 -1.72 0.82 3.10
C SER A 115 -1.33 -0.54 3.69
N LEU A 116 -2.23 -1.53 3.63
CA LEU A 116 -1.96 -2.90 4.10
C LEU A 116 -0.91 -3.62 3.22
N CYS A 117 -0.93 -3.41 1.92
CA CYS A 117 0.13 -3.94 1.03
C CYS A 117 1.50 -3.35 1.38
N PHE A 118 1.57 -2.04 1.65
CA PHE A 118 2.82 -1.40 2.07
C PHE A 118 3.26 -1.79 3.46
N GLU A 119 2.33 -2.04 4.39
CA GLU A 119 2.67 -2.60 5.70
C GLU A 119 3.30 -3.98 5.52
N PHE A 120 2.68 -4.86 4.73
CA PHE A 120 3.23 -6.17 4.43
C PHE A 120 4.61 -6.09 3.76
N LEU A 121 4.78 -5.21 2.77
CA LEU A 121 6.06 -5.01 2.08
C LEU A 121 7.12 -4.42 3.03
N ASN A 122 6.81 -3.37 3.77
CA ASN A 122 7.78 -2.69 4.64
C ASN A 122 8.13 -3.53 5.88
N ALA A 123 7.16 -4.17 6.53
CA ALA A 123 7.40 -5.08 7.65
C ALA A 123 8.20 -6.32 7.22
N GLY A 124 8.00 -6.79 5.99
CA GLY A 124 8.81 -7.86 5.39
C GLY A 124 10.23 -7.43 5.00
N THR A 125 10.42 -6.17 4.58
CA THR A 125 11.72 -5.66 4.11
C THR A 125 12.70 -5.40 5.27
N ASP A 126 12.22 -4.92 6.41
CA ASP A 126 13.08 -4.65 7.58
C ASP A 126 13.54 -5.94 8.32
N THR A 127 12.86 -7.08 8.14
CA THR A 127 13.22 -8.34 8.84
C THR A 127 14.02 -9.32 8.00
N THR A 128 13.96 -9.24 6.66
CA THR A 128 14.70 -10.15 5.78
C THR A 128 16.09 -9.63 5.38
N SER A 129 16.32 -8.32 5.36
CA SER A 129 17.65 -7.75 5.06
C SER A 129 18.60 -7.73 6.27
N MET A 130 18.08 -7.93 7.49
CA MET A 130 18.90 -8.14 8.70
C MET A 130 19.22 -9.61 8.97
N ALA A 131 18.71 -10.53 8.16
CA ALA A 131 19.07 -11.94 8.20
C ALA A 131 20.24 -12.21 7.25
N VAL A 132 21.38 -11.56 7.49
CA VAL A 132 22.72 -11.95 7.00
C VAL A 132 23.71 -11.79 8.13
#